data_AF-A0A842JAM3-F1
#
_entry.id   AF-A0A842JAM3-F1
#
_cell.length_a   1.000
_cell.length_b   1.000
_cell.length_c   1.000
_cell.angle_alpha   90.00
_cell.angle_beta   90.00
_cell.angle_gamma   90.00
#
_symmetry.space_group_name_H-M   'P 1'
#
loop_
_entity.id
_entity.type
_entity.pdbx_description
1 polymer ?
#
loop_
_entity_poly.entity_id
_entity_poly.type
_entity_poly.pdbx_seq_one_letter_code
_entity_poly.pdbx_strand_id
1 'polypeptide(L)' 'MQINPCQKKFITPVEFEALLSIGTDAQSIWRSKGILPYIKLGGRKVLYDREKIEKWIARHEVDRDQVQYILDAESV' A
#
# COMPACT_ATOMS: atom_id res chain seq x y z
N MET A 1 -7.14 -26.46 -11.57
CA MET A 1 -6.61 -26.01 -10.26
C MET A 1 -6.64 -24.48 -10.26
N GLN A 2 -7.69 -23.85 -9.72
CA GLN A 2 -7.72 -22.40 -9.55
C GLN A 2 -6.84 -22.07 -8.33
N ILE A 3 -5.69 -21.45 -8.58
CA ILE A 3 -4.86 -20.88 -7.53
C ILE A 3 -5.61 -19.62 -7.09
N ASN A 4 -6.31 -19.66 -5.94
CA ASN A 4 -6.97 -18.49 -5.40
C ASN A 4 -5.92 -17.39 -5.19
N PRO A 5 -5.98 -16.25 -5.91
CA PRO A 5 -4.99 -15.17 -5.76
C PRO A 5 -4.97 -14.62 -4.34
N CYS A 6 -6.03 -14.88 -3.57
CA CYS A 6 -6.20 -14.53 -2.17
C CYS A 6 -5.26 -15.26 -1.19
N GLN A 7 -4.43 -16.22 -1.61
CA GLN A 7 -3.51 -16.96 -0.71
C GLN A 7 -2.03 -16.58 -0.85
N LYS A 8 -1.71 -15.62 -1.71
CA LYS A 8 -0.31 -15.24 -1.94
C LYS A 8 0.23 -14.42 -0.78
N LYS A 9 1.24 -14.94 -0.08
CA LYS A 9 1.88 -14.28 1.07
C LYS A 9 2.60 -12.98 0.66
N PHE A 10 3.21 -12.97 -0.51
CA PHE A 10 3.95 -11.81 -1.03
C PHE A 10 3.34 -11.29 -2.31
N ILE A 11 3.09 -9.97 -2.35
CA ILE A 11 2.51 -9.26 -3.48
C ILE A 11 3.50 -8.26 -4.07
N THR A 12 3.46 -8.08 -5.39
CA THR A 12 4.24 -7.07 -6.12
C THR A 12 3.60 -5.68 -6.00
N PRO A 13 4.31 -4.60 -6.39
CA PRO A 13 3.72 -3.26 -6.47
C PRO A 13 2.46 -3.15 -7.32
N VAL A 14 2.41 -3.89 -8.42
CA VAL A 14 1.23 -3.92 -9.30
C VAL A 14 0.07 -4.65 -8.63
N GLU A 15 0.34 -5.79 -7.97
CA GLU A 15 -0.69 -6.50 -7.20
C GLU A 15 -1.19 -5.68 -6.00
N PHE A 16 -0.29 -4.96 -5.32
CA PHE A 16 -0.64 -4.03 -4.24
C PHE A 16 -1.58 -2.92 -4.73
N GLU A 17 -1.28 -2.33 -5.88
CA GLU A 17 -2.11 -1.30 -6.50
C GLU A 17 -3.49 -1.86 -6.86
N ALA A 18 -3.55 -3.04 -7.48
CA ALA A 18 -4.81 -3.69 -7.81
C ALA A 18 -5.67 -4.02 -6.58
N LEU A 19 -5.05 -4.34 -5.44
CA LEU A 19 -5.75 -4.71 -4.20
C LEU A 19 -6.23 -3.50 -3.39
N LEU A 20 -5.46 -2.40 -3.40
CA LEU A 20 -5.64 -1.29 -2.45
C LEU A 20 -5.85 0.07 -3.13
N SER A 21 -5.81 0.12 -4.47
CA SER A 21 -5.92 1.35 -5.27
C SER A 21 -4.87 2.41 -4.91
N ILE A 22 -3.68 1.98 -4.48
CA ILE A 22 -2.55 2.86 -4.18
C ILE A 22 -1.52 2.71 -5.28
N GLY A 23 -1.34 3.76 -6.08
CA GLY A 23 -0.42 3.77 -7.23
C GLY A 23 1.04 3.48 -6.88
N THR A 24 1.75 2.81 -7.78
CA THR A 24 3.17 2.45 -7.59
C THR A 24 4.11 3.64 -7.27
N ASP A 25 3.80 4.85 -7.75
CA ASP A 25 4.53 6.08 -7.42
C ASP A 25 4.38 6.48 -5.95
N ALA A 26 3.14 6.50 -5.44
CA ALA A 26 2.86 6.76 -4.03
C ALA A 26 3.53 5.71 -3.14
N GLN A 27 3.45 4.44 -3.54
CA GLN A 27 4.19 3.37 -2.85
C GLN A 27 5.70 3.64 -2.83
N SER A 28 6.29 4.13 -3.92
CA SER A 28 7.73 4.45 -3.99
C SER A 28 8.11 5.58 -3.03
N ILE A 29 7.32 6.64 -2.99
CA ILE A 29 7.50 7.76 -2.05
C ILE A 29 7.37 7.28 -0.60
N TRP A 30 6.41 6.41 -0.29
CA TRP A 30 6.25 5.91 1.07
C TRP A 30 7.35 4.93 1.49
N ARG A 31 7.87 4.13 0.56
CA ARG A 31 9.06 3.30 0.81
C ARG A 31 10.28 4.16 1.10
N SER A 32 10.51 5.24 0.33
CA SER A 32 11.67 6.13 0.56
C SER A 32 11.57 6.89 1.88
N LYS A 33 10.35 7.21 2.32
CA LYS A 33 10.08 7.81 3.65
C LYS A 33 10.10 6.80 4.80
N GLY A 34 10.25 5.49 4.54
CA GLY A 34 10.22 4.45 5.56
C GLY A 34 8.83 4.18 6.17
N ILE A 35 7.77 4.71 5.54
CA ILE A 35 6.38 4.61 6.01
C ILE A 35 5.77 3.26 5.62
N LEU A 36 5.96 2.85 4.36
CA LEU A 36 5.39 1.62 3.83
C LEU A 36 6.37 0.46 4.03
N PRO A 37 6.01 -0.61 4.78
CA PRO A 37 6.91 -1.73 4.99
C PRO A 37 7.04 -2.57 3.71
N TYR A 38 8.28 -2.86 3.30
CA TYR A 38 8.58 -3.62 2.08
C TYR A 38 9.74 -4.60 2.28
N ILE A 39 9.88 -5.54 1.35
CA ILE A 39 10.98 -6.50 1.27
C ILE A 39 11.75 -6.23 -0.01
N LYS A 40 13.07 -6.05 0.09
CA LYS A 40 13.96 -5.89 -1.06
C LYS A 40 14.57 -7.24 -1.43
N LEU A 41 14.36 -7.69 -2.67
CA LEU A 41 14.88 -8.98 -3.16
C LEU A 41 16.21 -8.86 -3.93
N GLY A 42 16.84 -7.69 -3.88
CA GLY A 42 18.01 -7.36 -4.70
C GLY A 42 17.67 -6.52 -5.94
N GLY A 43 18.60 -5.67 -6.35
CA GLY A 43 18.38 -4.69 -7.42
C GLY A 43 17.18 -3.77 -7.14
N ARG A 44 16.33 -3.58 -8.15
CA ARG A 44 15.11 -2.76 -8.09
C ARG A 44 13.83 -3.55 -7.76
N LYS A 45 13.94 -4.84 -7.44
CA LYS A 45 12.78 -5.69 -7.15
C LYS A 45 12.35 -5.53 -5.69
N VAL A 46 11.07 -5.22 -5.50
CA VAL A 46 10.44 -5.09 -4.19
C VAL A 46 9.19 -5.96 -4.13
N LEU A 47 8.91 -6.50 -2.95
CA LEU A 47 7.67 -7.21 -2.62
C LEU A 47 7.11 -6.66 -1.31
N TYR A 48 5.84 -6.96 -1.09
CA TYR A 48 5.15 -6.69 0.16
C TYR A 48 4.66 -7.99 0.77
N ASP A 49 4.90 -8.16 2.07
CA ASP A 49 4.21 -9.19 2.83
C ASP A 49 2.77 -8.71 3.06
N ARG A 50 1.81 -9.45 2.53
CA ARG A 50 0.40 -9.06 2.55
C ARG A 50 -0.11 -8.87 3.98
N GLU A 51 0.20 -9.79 4.89
CA GLU A 51 -0.27 -9.72 6.27
C GLU A 51 0.31 -8.48 6.97
N LYS A 52 1.58 -8.16 6.67
CA LYS A 52 2.23 -6.95 7.21
C LYS A 52 1.59 -5.67 6.68
N ILE A 53 1.20 -5.66 5.41
CA ILE A 53 0.47 -4.55 4.80
C ILE A 53 -0.93 -4.42 5.39
N GLU A 54 -1.70 -5.50 5.49
CA GLU A 54 -3.04 -5.47 6.07
C GLU A 54 -3.00 -4.95 7.52
N LYS A 55 -2.04 -5.41 8.33
CA LYS A 55 -1.79 -4.88 9.68
C LYS A 55 -1.36 -3.41 9.66
N TRP A 56 -0.54 -3.01 8.70
CA TRP A 56 -0.10 -1.62 8.56
C TRP A 56 -1.28 -0.71 8.21
N ILE A 57 -2.13 -1.12 7.26
CA ILE A 57 -3.34 -0.39 6.88
C ILE A 57 -4.28 -0.29 8.07
N ALA A 58 -4.58 -1.40 8.75
CA ALA A 58 -5.47 -1.39 9.91
C ALA A 58 -4.97 -0.44 11.01
N ARG A 59 -3.65 -0.31 11.19
CA ARG A 59 -3.06 0.68 12.13
C ARG A 59 -3.22 2.13 11.67
N HIS A 60 -3.14 2.39 10.37
CA HIS A 60 -3.26 3.74 9.80
C HIS A 60 -4.71 4.11 9.45
N GLU A 61 -5.63 3.15 9.36
CA GLU A 61 -7.08 3.39 9.27
C GLU A 61 -7.65 4.00 10.54
N VAL A 62 -7.03 3.73 11.71
CA VAL A 62 -7.35 4.45 12.96
C VAL A 62 -6.99 5.94 12.85
N ASP A 63 -6.10 6.32 11.93
CA ASP A 63 -5.69 7.71 11.68
C ASP A 63 -6.45 8.35 10.49
N ARG A 64 -7.21 7.57 9.71
CA ARG A 64 -7.99 8.09 8.57
C ARG A 64 -9.13 9.02 8.97
N ASP A 65 -9.53 9.04 10.24
CA ASP A 65 -10.47 10.02 10.78
C ASP A 65 -9.92 11.46 10.72
N GLN A 66 -8.61 11.66 10.45
CA GLN A 66 -8.00 12.97 10.28
C GLN A 66 -7.82 13.44 8.83
N VAL A 67 -8.24 12.69 7.81
CA VAL A 67 -8.14 13.13 6.39
C VAL A 67 -9.48 13.65 5.86
N GLN A 68 -10.22 14.42 6.67
CA GLN A 68 -11.41 15.17 6.24
C GLN A 68 -11.09 16.62 5.82
N TYR A 69 -9.83 17.07 5.92
CA TYR A 69 -9.41 18.38 5.45
C TYR A 69 -8.55 18.21 4.19
N ILE A 70 -9.11 18.40 3.00
CA ILE A 70 -8.64 19.27 1.88
C ILE A 70 -9.52 18.97 0.64
N LEU A 71 -10.84 19.22 0.64
CA LEU A 71 -11.62 19.37 -0.61
C LEU A 71 -12.87 20.27 -0.42
N ASP A 72 -12.80 21.29 0.44
CA ASP A 72 -13.82 22.35 0.58
C ASP A 72 -13.30 23.72 0.13
N ALA A 73 -12.33 23.74 -0.79
CA ALA A 73 -11.65 24.97 -1.19
C ALA A 73 -11.64 25.19 -2.70
N GLU A 74 -12.73 24.88 -3.41
CA GLU A 74 -13.05 25.56 -4.68
C GLU A 74 -14.58 25.73 -4.80
N SER A 75 -15.11 26.71 -4.07
CA SER A 75 -16.37 27.36 -4.42
C SER A 75 -16.16 28.88 -4.31
N VAL A 76 -15.76 29.47 -5.43
CA VAL A 76 -15.96 30.90 -5.79
C VAL A 76 -16.24 30.94 -7.28
#